data_AF-A0A2E1AWP4-F1
#
_entry.id   AF-A0A2E1AWP4-F1
#
_cell.length_a   1.000
_cell.length_b   1.000
_cell.length_c   1.000
_cell.angle_alpha   90.00
_cell.angle_beta   90.00
_cell.angle_gamma   90.00
#
_symmetry.space_group_name_H-M   'P 1'
#
loop_
_entity.id
_entity.type
_entity.pdbx_description
1 polymer ?
#
loop_
_entity_poly.entity_id
_entity_poly.type
_entity_poly.pdbx_seq_one_letter_code
_entity_poly.pdbx_strand_id
1 'polypeptide(L)'
;MLFIFGCDSDDGSEITLSDNTFMAQKDDDLWEGITELQLIENDTLVFLAIGEGLDNGVLMVKVKFQGAGSYTVAKEKGIYYDTLGGDAIVAQYTLQEPEKAAFVVESYDQSSGTVTGTFELELFPEAQGRKSIEYFLRITEGRFRGSLIEAP
;
A
#
# COMPACT_ATOMS: atom_id res chain seq x y z
N MET A 1 -46.65 -28.55 3.44
CA MET A 1 -45.49 -28.30 4.31
C MET A 1 -44.61 -27.31 3.58
N LEU A 2 -44.69 -26.04 3.98
CA LEU A 2 -43.92 -24.93 3.42
C LEU A 2 -42.50 -25.05 3.97
N PHE A 3 -41.49 -25.18 3.10
CA PHE A 3 -40.10 -24.95 3.47
C PHE A 3 -39.70 -23.59 2.91
N ILE A 4 -39.73 -22.60 3.77
CA ILE A 4 -39.12 -21.30 3.52
C ILE A 4 -37.65 -21.46 3.91
N PHE A 5 -36.76 -21.62 2.93
CA PHE A 5 -35.34 -21.40 3.16
C PHE A 5 -35.14 -19.89 3.24
N GLY A 6 -35.13 -19.37 4.46
CA GLY A 6 -34.50 -18.08 4.73
C GLY A 6 -33.00 -18.28 4.61
N CYS A 7 -32.38 -17.65 3.62
CA CYS A 7 -30.95 -17.38 3.67
C CYS A 7 -30.76 -16.24 4.68
N ASP A 8 -30.11 -16.58 5.78
CA ASP A 8 -29.54 -15.65 6.74
C ASP A 8 -28.68 -14.61 6.02
N SER A 9 -28.77 -13.39 6.53
CA SER A 9 -28.02 -12.20 6.15
C SER A 9 -26.52 -12.38 6.35
N ASP A 10 -25.75 -12.41 5.25
CA ASP A 10 -24.35 -12.00 5.26
C ASP A 10 -24.34 -10.47 5.34
N ASP A 11 -24.44 -9.94 6.57
CA ASP A 11 -23.97 -8.59 6.86
C ASP A 11 -22.46 -8.60 6.65
N GLY A 12 -22.05 -8.30 5.41
CA GLY A 12 -20.69 -8.08 5.01
C GLY A 12 -20.09 -6.91 5.78
N SER A 13 -19.69 -7.16 7.03
CA SER A 13 -18.87 -6.25 7.81
C SER A 13 -17.55 -6.11 7.06
N GLU A 14 -17.45 -5.09 6.20
CA GLU A 14 -16.16 -4.69 5.68
C GLU A 14 -15.23 -4.51 6.87
N ILE A 15 -14.15 -5.29 6.89
CA ILE A 15 -13.12 -5.15 7.92
C ILE A 15 -12.63 -3.71 7.82
N THR A 16 -13.04 -2.91 8.81
CA THR A 16 -12.66 -1.51 8.87
C THR A 16 -11.27 -1.46 9.47
N LEU A 17 -10.28 -1.06 8.67
CA LEU A 17 -8.92 -0.86 9.14
C LEU A 17 -8.89 0.18 10.27
N SER A 18 -7.95 -0.01 11.20
CA SER A 18 -7.63 0.98 12.23
C SER A 18 -6.99 2.22 11.60
N ASP A 19 -6.99 3.34 12.33
CA ASP A 19 -6.32 4.55 11.86
C ASP A 19 -4.81 4.31 11.66
N ASN A 20 -4.28 4.81 10.55
CA ASN A 20 -2.86 4.71 10.17
C ASN A 20 -2.35 3.26 10.06
N THR A 21 -3.19 2.38 9.52
CA THR A 21 -2.83 0.99 9.23
C THR A 21 -3.05 0.63 7.78
N PHE A 22 -2.33 -0.39 7.33
CA PHE A 22 -2.57 -1.05 6.07
C PHE A 22 -2.57 -2.56 6.25
N MET A 23 -3.15 -3.24 5.27
CA MET A 23 -3.08 -4.69 5.12
C MET A 23 -3.02 -4.99 3.62
N ALA A 24 -2.23 -5.98 3.23
CA ALA A 24 -2.09 -6.45 1.86
C ALA A 24 -1.67 -7.91 1.84
N GLN A 25 -1.83 -8.55 0.69
CA GLN A 25 -1.22 -9.83 0.38
C GLN A 25 0.12 -9.55 -0.31
N LYS A 26 1.24 -9.90 0.32
CA LYS A 26 2.58 -9.77 -0.27
C LYS A 26 3.12 -11.16 -0.60
N ASP A 27 3.22 -11.45 -1.88
CA ASP A 27 3.37 -12.80 -2.42
C ASP A 27 2.33 -13.76 -1.79
N ASP A 28 2.77 -14.76 -1.03
CA ASP A 28 1.89 -15.73 -0.36
C ASP A 28 1.64 -15.41 1.13
N ASP A 29 2.19 -14.31 1.65
CA ASP A 29 2.07 -13.91 3.06
C ASP A 29 1.16 -12.69 3.26
N LEU A 30 0.44 -12.69 4.40
CA LEU A 30 -0.26 -11.51 4.89
C LEU A 30 0.77 -10.47 5.32
N TRP A 31 0.67 -9.27 4.76
CA TRP A 31 1.52 -8.14 5.09
C TRP A 31 0.69 -7.00 5.66
N GLU A 32 0.89 -6.72 6.93
CA GLU A 32 0.16 -5.70 7.67
C GLU A 32 1.10 -4.84 8.50
N GLY A 33 0.65 -3.63 8.84
CA GLY A 33 1.40 -2.75 9.70
C GLY A 33 0.88 -1.32 9.66
N ILE A 34 1.78 -0.38 9.90
CA ILE A 34 1.45 1.05 9.96
C ILE A 34 1.61 1.72 8.61
N THR A 35 0.79 2.74 8.37
CA THR A 35 0.96 3.63 7.23
C THR A 35 1.07 5.09 7.66
N GLU A 36 1.91 5.84 6.96
CA GLU A 36 1.97 7.29 7.05
C GLU A 36 1.57 7.91 5.72
N LEU A 37 0.71 8.91 5.77
CA LEU A 37 0.28 9.70 4.62
C LEU A 37 0.77 11.13 4.80
N GLN A 38 1.66 11.57 3.92
CA GLN A 38 2.18 12.93 3.95
C GLN A 38 1.80 13.66 2.66
N LEU A 39 1.21 14.86 2.81
CA LEU A 39 1.08 15.80 1.71
C LEU A 39 2.27 16.74 1.75
N ILE A 40 3.13 16.65 0.73
CA ILE A 40 4.31 17.50 0.59
C ILE A 40 4.08 18.56 -0.50
N GLU A 41 5.05 19.46 -0.67
CA GLU A 41 5.03 20.50 -1.70
C GLU A 41 4.62 19.96 -3.08
N ASN A 42 3.92 20.81 -3.85
CA ASN A 42 3.34 20.48 -5.15
C ASN A 42 2.30 19.35 -5.07
N ASP A 43 1.43 19.35 -4.05
CA ASP A 43 0.31 18.41 -3.87
C ASP A 43 0.72 16.95 -4.06
N THR A 44 1.90 16.57 -3.57
CA THR A 44 2.36 15.19 -3.71
C THR A 44 1.99 14.42 -2.47
N LEU A 45 1.14 13.39 -2.62
CA LEU A 45 0.91 12.42 -1.57
C LEU A 45 2.07 11.43 -1.56
N VAL A 46 2.70 11.29 -0.39
CA VAL A 46 3.62 10.22 -0.07
C VAL A 46 2.87 9.23 0.82
N PHE A 47 2.67 8.02 0.29
CA PHE A 47 2.18 6.86 1.02
C PHE A 47 3.39 6.05 1.46
N LEU A 48 3.56 5.87 2.77
CA LEU A 48 4.56 4.99 3.35
C LEU A 48 3.81 3.84 4.06
N ALA A 49 4.12 2.60 3.73
CA ALA A 49 3.62 1.42 4.42
C ALA A 49 4.80 0.63 4.99
N ILE A 50 4.80 0.45 6.31
CA ILE A 50 5.87 -0.19 7.07
C ILE A 50 5.29 -1.44 7.73
N GLY A 51 5.74 -2.60 7.27
CA GLY A 51 5.28 -3.87 7.83
C GLY A 51 5.70 -4.07 9.27
N GLU A 52 4.93 -4.87 10.00
CA GLU A 52 5.18 -5.22 11.39
C GLU A 52 5.77 -6.63 11.55
N GLY A 53 6.31 -6.91 12.74
CA GLY A 53 6.79 -8.24 13.11
C GLY A 53 8.10 -8.63 12.42
N LEU A 54 8.12 -9.82 11.80
CA LEU A 54 9.28 -10.34 11.08
C LEU A 54 9.44 -9.74 9.68
N ASP A 55 8.38 -9.10 9.18
CA ASP A 55 8.34 -8.49 7.86
C ASP A 55 8.25 -6.97 7.99
N ASN A 56 9.40 -6.34 8.21
CA ASN A 56 9.56 -4.89 8.33
C ASN A 56 9.96 -4.24 7.02
N GLY A 57 9.42 -4.77 5.91
CA GLY A 57 9.49 -4.13 4.62
C GLY A 57 8.90 -2.73 4.62
N VAL A 58 9.41 -1.86 3.74
CA VAL A 58 8.96 -0.49 3.60
C VAL A 58 8.57 -0.22 2.15
N LEU A 59 7.29 0.00 1.89
CA LEU A 59 6.77 0.48 0.60
C LEU A 59 6.61 2.00 0.65
N MET A 60 7.12 2.68 -0.36
CA MET A 60 6.90 4.10 -0.61
C MET A 60 6.26 4.29 -1.98
N VAL A 61 5.11 4.97 -2.01
CA VAL A 61 4.42 5.39 -3.23
C VAL A 61 4.26 6.91 -3.23
N LYS A 62 4.52 7.56 -4.38
CA LYS A 62 4.33 9.01 -4.56
C LYS A 62 3.40 9.29 -5.72
N VAL A 63 2.35 10.09 -5.49
CA VAL A 63 1.37 10.47 -6.52
C VAL A 63 0.99 11.95 -6.41
N LYS A 64 0.60 12.57 -7.53
CA LYS A 64 0.05 13.94 -7.54
C LYS A 64 -1.39 13.89 -7.05
N PHE A 65 -1.62 14.24 -5.79
CA PHE A 65 -2.88 14.07 -5.09
C PHE A 65 -3.92 15.13 -5.50
N GLN A 66 -5.14 14.67 -5.77
CA GLN A 66 -6.28 15.51 -6.17
C GLN A 66 -7.58 15.11 -5.44
N GLY A 67 -7.50 14.27 -4.41
CA GLY A 67 -8.65 13.73 -3.66
C GLY A 67 -8.91 12.24 -3.94
N ALA A 68 -10.17 11.83 -3.93
CA ALA A 68 -10.53 10.46 -4.31
C ALA A 68 -10.34 10.23 -5.81
N GLY A 69 -9.79 9.07 -6.19
CA GLY A 69 -9.52 8.72 -7.57
C GLY A 69 -8.42 7.67 -7.72
N SER A 70 -8.23 7.22 -8.96
CA SER A 70 -7.14 6.33 -9.34
C SER A 70 -5.93 7.14 -9.79
N TYR A 71 -4.75 6.73 -9.32
CA TYR A 71 -3.49 7.40 -9.59
C TYR A 71 -2.54 6.48 -10.34
N THR A 72 -1.92 7.04 -11.38
CA THR A 72 -0.78 6.39 -12.05
C THR A 72 0.46 6.56 -11.18
N VAL A 73 1.10 5.45 -10.84
CA VAL A 73 2.39 5.44 -10.15
C VAL A 73 3.48 5.29 -11.20
N ALA A 74 4.24 6.37 -11.43
CA ALA A 74 5.40 6.32 -12.33
C ALA A 74 6.49 5.42 -11.73
N LYS A 75 7.34 4.85 -12.59
CA LYS A 75 8.38 3.90 -12.18
C LYS A 75 9.18 4.32 -10.95
N GLU A 76 9.76 5.51 -10.99
CA GLU A 76 10.62 6.05 -9.93
C GLU A 76 9.86 6.51 -8.67
N LYS A 77 8.54 6.34 -8.65
CA LYS A 77 7.65 6.76 -7.57
C LYS A 77 7.03 5.60 -6.79
N GLY A 78 7.29 4.35 -7.17
CA GLY A 78 6.93 3.16 -6.41
C GLY A 78 8.18 2.36 -6.07
N ILE A 79 8.60 2.39 -4.80
CA ILE A 79 9.81 1.73 -4.32
C ILE A 79 9.49 0.92 -3.08
N TYR A 80 10.00 -0.31 -3.01
CA TYR A 80 9.96 -1.13 -1.81
C TYR A 80 11.39 -1.47 -1.35
N TYR A 81 11.61 -1.40 -0.04
CA TYR A 81 12.83 -1.86 0.60
C TYR A 81 12.51 -3.07 1.48
N ASP A 82 13.26 -4.14 1.27
CA ASP A 82 13.32 -5.21 2.24
C ASP A 82 14.37 -4.87 3.29
N THR A 83 14.03 -5.01 4.56
CA THR A 83 14.92 -4.63 5.66
C THR A 83 15.20 -5.81 6.58
N LEU A 84 16.38 -5.81 7.21
CA LEU A 84 16.74 -6.75 8.26
C LEU A 84 16.70 -6.03 9.60
N GLY A 85 15.70 -6.36 10.42
CA GLY A 85 15.52 -5.74 11.74
C GLY A 85 15.15 -4.25 11.69
N GLY A 86 14.73 -3.70 10.54
CA GLY A 86 14.30 -2.31 10.37
C GLY A 86 15.46 -1.34 10.07
N ASP A 87 16.69 -1.76 10.32
CA ASP A 87 17.86 -0.88 10.31
C ASP A 87 18.74 -1.04 9.06
N ALA A 88 18.67 -2.17 8.38
CA ALA A 88 19.53 -2.48 7.24
C ALA A 88 18.72 -2.88 6.01
N ILE A 89 18.86 -2.12 4.92
CA ILE A 89 18.28 -2.47 3.61
C ILE A 89 19.05 -3.66 3.04
N VAL A 90 18.35 -4.76 2.77
CA VAL A 90 18.93 -5.98 2.18
C VAL A 90 18.52 -6.20 0.74
N ALA A 91 17.40 -5.59 0.31
CA ALA A 91 16.96 -5.56 -1.08
C ALA A 91 16.16 -4.29 -1.36
N GLN A 92 16.14 -3.90 -2.64
CA GLN A 92 15.30 -2.82 -3.14
C GLN A 92 14.60 -3.29 -4.40
N TYR A 93 13.33 -2.90 -4.52
CA TYR A 93 12.48 -3.21 -5.64
C TYR A 93 11.82 -1.93 -6.14
N THR A 94 11.61 -1.85 -7.44
CA THR A 94 11.04 -0.69 -8.14
C THR A 94 10.08 -1.17 -9.21
N LEU A 95 9.21 -0.28 -9.70
CA LEU A 95 8.35 -0.61 -10.82
C LEU A 95 9.15 -0.78 -12.13
N GLN A 96 8.61 -1.50 -13.10
CA GLN A 96 9.19 -1.61 -14.44
C GLN A 96 8.16 -1.18 -15.49
N GLU A 97 8.62 -0.56 -16.58
CA GLU A 97 7.77 -0.23 -17.72
C GLU A 97 7.40 -1.48 -18.54
N PRO A 98 6.12 -1.66 -18.96
CA PRO A 98 4.98 -0.84 -18.57
C PRO A 98 4.57 -1.07 -17.11
N GLU A 99 4.28 0.00 -16.38
CA GLU A 99 4.01 -0.08 -14.95
C GLU A 99 2.76 -0.90 -14.65
N LYS A 100 2.91 -1.89 -13.76
CA LYS A 100 1.80 -2.63 -13.16
C LYS A 100 1.63 -2.17 -11.72
N ALA A 101 1.03 -1.00 -11.58
CA ALA A 101 0.70 -0.41 -10.29
C ALA A 101 -0.70 0.20 -10.34
N ALA A 102 -1.53 -0.17 -9.38
CA ALA A 102 -2.79 0.49 -9.09
C ALA A 102 -2.67 1.13 -7.71
N PHE A 103 -2.89 2.44 -7.62
CA PHE A 103 -3.01 3.15 -6.36
C PHE A 103 -4.29 3.97 -6.40
N VAL A 104 -5.25 3.66 -5.54
CA VAL A 104 -6.58 4.25 -5.56
C VAL A 104 -6.87 4.85 -4.20
N VAL A 105 -7.24 6.13 -4.19
CA VAL A 105 -7.85 6.75 -3.01
C VAL A 105 -9.35 6.62 -3.15
N GLU A 106 -9.97 5.84 -2.28
CA GLU A 106 -11.40 5.59 -2.29
C GLU A 106 -12.17 6.74 -1.64
N SER A 107 -11.66 7.27 -0.53
CA SER A 107 -12.28 8.38 0.18
C SER A 107 -11.23 9.34 0.75
N TYR A 108 -11.60 10.62 0.83
CA TYR A 108 -10.85 11.66 1.51
C TYR A 108 -11.81 12.60 2.22
N ASP A 109 -11.79 12.59 3.56
CA ASP A 109 -12.51 13.53 4.39
C ASP A 109 -11.58 14.71 4.74
N GLN A 110 -11.87 15.86 4.15
CA GLN A 110 -11.10 17.09 4.36
C GLN A 110 -11.16 17.61 5.80
N SER A 111 -12.20 17.26 6.57
CA SER A 111 -12.39 17.79 7.93
C SER A 111 -11.51 17.07 8.95
N SER A 112 -11.38 15.75 8.81
CA SER A 112 -10.57 14.89 9.66
C SER A 112 -9.17 14.63 9.09
N GLY A 113 -8.98 14.89 7.79
CA GLY A 113 -7.79 14.49 7.04
C GLY A 113 -7.75 13.00 6.73
N THR A 114 -8.79 12.23 7.06
CA THR A 114 -8.81 10.77 6.86
C THR A 114 -8.87 10.42 5.38
N VAL A 115 -8.00 9.50 4.97
CA VAL A 115 -7.92 8.94 3.63
C VAL A 115 -8.01 7.43 3.73
N THR A 116 -8.84 6.83 2.88
CA THR A 116 -8.86 5.37 2.67
C THR A 116 -8.56 5.05 1.22
N GLY A 117 -8.01 3.87 0.98
CA GLY A 117 -7.75 3.44 -0.38
C GLY A 117 -7.21 2.04 -0.51
N THR A 118 -6.89 1.69 -1.75
CA THR A 118 -6.36 0.39 -2.14
C THR A 118 -5.08 0.53 -2.95
N PHE A 119 -4.25 -0.51 -2.93
CA PHE A 119 -3.05 -0.57 -3.74
C PHE A 119 -2.70 -1.99 -4.20
N GLU A 120 -2.12 -2.07 -5.39
CA GLU A 120 -1.58 -3.30 -5.99
C GLU A 120 -0.34 -2.93 -6.80
N LEU A 121 0.77 -3.64 -6.61
CA LEU A 121 2.03 -3.36 -7.31
C LEU A 121 2.75 -4.67 -7.66
N GLU A 122 3.33 -4.73 -8.86
CA GLU A 122 4.35 -5.70 -9.23
C GLU A 122 5.71 -4.99 -9.32
N LEU A 123 6.62 -5.31 -8.41
CA LEU A 123 7.89 -4.62 -8.21
C LEU A 123 9.06 -5.55 -8.58
N PHE A 124 10.03 -5.02 -9.31
CA PHE A 124 11.18 -5.75 -9.83
C PHE A 124 12.43 -5.35 -9.05
N PRO A 125 13.35 -6.29 -8.77
CA PRO A 125 14.55 -6.00 -8.01
C PRO A 125 15.44 -5.00 -8.74
N GLU A 126 15.90 -3.96 -8.04
CA GLU A 126 16.99 -3.13 -8.52
C GLU A 126 18.32 -3.85 -8.30
N ALA A 127 19.17 -3.90 -9.33
CA ALA A 127 20.46 -4.56 -9.25
C ALA A 127 21.36 -3.89 -8.20
N GLN A 128 21.52 -4.52 -7.03
CA GLN A 128 22.43 -4.08 -5.98
C GLN A 128 23.76 -4.83 -6.06
N GLY A 129 24.67 -4.37 -6.93
CA GLY A 129 25.99 -4.97 -7.09
C GLY A 129 26.01 -6.31 -7.85
N ARG A 130 26.76 -7.31 -7.36
CA ARG A 130 26.92 -8.63 -8.02
C ARG A 130 25.86 -9.67 -7.67
N LYS A 131 24.92 -9.36 -6.77
CA LYS A 131 23.85 -10.28 -6.40
C LYS A 131 22.60 -9.91 -7.19
N SER A 132 22.22 -10.78 -8.11
CA SER A 132 20.91 -10.72 -8.75
C SER A 132 19.90 -11.31 -7.79
N ILE A 133 18.93 -10.52 -7.35
CA ILE A 133 17.68 -11.06 -6.82
C ILE A 133 16.86 -11.40 -8.06
N GLU A 134 16.46 -12.66 -8.20
CA GLU A 134 15.84 -13.16 -9.45
C GLU A 134 14.31 -13.15 -9.42
N TYR A 135 13.70 -12.74 -8.31
CA TYR A 135 12.25 -12.77 -8.12
C TYR A 135 11.71 -11.35 -8.02
N PHE A 136 10.59 -11.11 -8.73
CA PHE A 136 9.79 -9.91 -8.54
C PHE A 136 8.92 -10.08 -7.29
N LEU A 137 8.57 -8.97 -6.66
CA LEU A 137 7.70 -8.88 -5.51
C LEU A 137 6.30 -8.52 -5.98
N ARG A 138 5.28 -9.27 -5.55
CA ARG A 138 3.88 -8.94 -5.84
C ARG A 138 3.17 -8.51 -4.56
N ILE A 139 2.56 -7.33 -4.59
CA ILE A 139 1.67 -6.86 -3.53
C ILE A 139 0.29 -6.70 -4.12
N THR A 140 -0.68 -7.44 -3.58
CA THR A 140 -2.08 -7.50 -4.03
C THR A 140 -3.03 -7.27 -2.87
N GLU A 141 -4.30 -7.00 -3.18
CA GLU A 141 -5.36 -6.82 -2.17
C GLU A 141 -5.04 -5.77 -1.10
N GLY A 142 -4.15 -4.82 -1.42
CA GLY A 142 -3.70 -3.79 -0.51
C GLY A 142 -4.85 -2.84 -0.17
N ARG A 143 -5.04 -2.58 1.12
CA ARG A 143 -5.99 -1.64 1.69
C ARG A 143 -5.27 -0.79 2.72
N PHE A 144 -5.59 0.50 2.77
CA PHE A 144 -5.03 1.40 3.77
C PHE A 144 -6.08 2.37 4.31
N ARG A 145 -5.84 2.81 5.54
CA ARG A 145 -6.52 3.94 6.17
C ARG A 145 -5.47 4.75 6.93
N GLY A 146 -5.42 6.05 6.67
CA GLY A 146 -4.51 6.95 7.38
C GLY A 146 -5.02 8.37 7.45
N SER A 147 -4.41 9.16 8.31
CA SER A 147 -4.64 10.60 8.37
C SER A 147 -3.56 11.32 7.56
N LEU A 148 -3.99 12.19 6.65
CA LEU A 148 -3.11 13.01 5.84
C LEU A 148 -2.48 14.11 6.72
N ILE A 149 -1.15 14.12 6.78
CA ILE A 149 -0.39 15.13 7.51
C ILE A 149 0.31 16.04 6.50
N GLU A 150 0.19 17.34 6.66
CA GLU A 150 1.00 18.29 5.88
C GLU A 150 2.43 18.28 6.44
N ALA A 151 3.39 17.89 5.61
CA ALA A 151 4.80 17.99 5.97
C ALA A 151 5.33 19.39 5.60
N PRO A 152 6.15 20.02 6.46
CA PRO A 152 6.71 21.35 6.23
C PRO A 152 7.73 21.40 5.08
#